data_AF-A0A1F6T7Z8-F1
#
_entry.id   AF-A0A1F6T7Z8-F1
#
_cell.length_a   1.000
_cell.length_b   1.000
_cell.length_c   1.000
_cell.angle_alpha   90.00
_cell.angle_beta   90.00
_cell.angle_gamma   90.00
#
_symmetry.space_group_name_H-M   'P 1'
#
loop_
_entity.id
_entity.type
_entity.pdbx_description
1 polymer ?
#
loop_
_entity_poly.entity_id
_entity_poly.type
_entity_poly.pdbx_seq_one_letter_code
_entity_poly.pdbx_strand_id
1 'polypeptide(L)' 'MILHIPHSSCTIPEEFRDQIVLSDEDLGAELRMMTDAFTDELFALPETAVVRFPVSRLLVDVERFPDDTE' A
#
# COMPACT_ATOMS: atom_id res chain seq x y z
N MET A 1 18.35 -12.42 4.39
CA MET A 1 17.08 -12.36 3.65
C MET A 1 16.45 -11.02 3.92
N ILE A 2 15.83 -10.39 2.90
CA ILE A 2 15.06 -9.17 3.05
C ILE A 2 13.64 -9.47 2.59
N LEU A 3 12.64 -9.11 3.38
CA LEU A 3 11.24 -9.17 3.01
C LEU A 3 10.78 -7.78 2.57
N HIS A 4 10.31 -7.68 1.34
CA HIS A 4 9.71 -6.47 0.81
C HIS A 4 8.19 -6.61 0.87
N ILE A 5 7.52 -5.72 1.60
CA ILE A 5 6.06 -5.73 1.81
C ILE A 5 5.50 -4.36 1.42
N PRO A 6 5.26 -4.12 0.12
CA PRO A 6 4.94 -2.79 -0.39
C PRO A 6 3.47 -2.43 -0.24
N HIS A 7 2.56 -3.40 -0.15
CA HIS A 7 1.12 -3.16 -0.34
C HIS A 7 0.23 -3.57 0.83
N SER A 8 0.77 -3.73 2.05
CA SER A 8 -0.05 -4.11 3.22
C SER A 8 -0.69 -2.93 3.95
N SER A 9 -0.37 -1.68 3.58
CA SER A 9 -0.96 -0.48 4.17
C SER A 9 -2.23 -0.04 3.45
N CYS A 10 -3.25 0.34 4.21
CA CYS A 10 -4.46 1.02 3.72
C CYS A 10 -4.39 2.55 3.90
N THR A 11 -3.27 3.11 4.35
CA THR A 11 -3.20 4.52 4.75
C THR A 11 -3.14 5.46 3.53
N ILE A 12 -4.07 6.40 3.47
CA ILE A 12 -3.98 7.61 2.65
C ILE A 12 -3.77 8.79 3.62
N PRO A 13 -2.63 9.49 3.60
CA PRO A 13 -2.44 10.70 4.40
C PRO A 13 -3.47 11.78 4.05
N GLU A 14 -3.93 12.51 5.06
CA GLU A 14 -5.03 13.48 4.92
C GLU A 14 -4.69 14.59 3.92
N GLU A 15 -3.43 15.01 3.86
CA GLU A 15 -2.93 16.02 2.92
C GLU A 15 -3.01 15.61 1.44
N PHE A 16 -3.26 14.33 1.15
CA PHE A 16 -3.43 13.80 -0.21
C PHE A 16 -4.86 13.34 -0.51
N ARG A 17 -5.77 13.43 0.47
CA ARG A 17 -7.16 12.98 0.30
C ARG A 17 -7.87 13.72 -0.82
N ASP A 18 -7.56 14.99 -1.03
CA ASP A 18 -8.15 15.86 -2.06
C ASP A 18 -7.73 15.50 -3.50
N GLN A 19 -6.69 14.68 -3.68
CA GLN A 19 -6.26 14.15 -4.97
C GLN A 19 -7.10 12.95 -5.44
N ILE A 20 -7.91 12.38 -4.54
CA ILE A 20 -8.74 11.21 -4.81
C ILE A 20 -10.20 11.64 -5.02
N VAL A 21 -10.72 11.38 -6.22
CA VAL A 21 -12.08 11.76 -6.61
C VAL A 21 -13.19 10.91 -5.99
N LEU A 22 -12.85 9.73 -5.46
CA LEU A 22 -13.80 8.81 -4.85
C LEU A 22 -14.39 9.39 -3.56
N SER A 23 -15.63 8.99 -3.24
CA SER A 23 -16.19 9.22 -1.91
C SER A 23 -15.42 8.42 -0.86
N ASP A 24 -15.59 8.73 0.43
CA ASP A 24 -14.93 7.95 1.49
C ASP A 24 -15.41 6.50 1.53
N GLU A 25 -16.68 6.25 1.18
CA GLU A 25 -17.25 4.90 1.10
C GLU A 25 -16.62 4.11 -0.05
N ASP A 26 -16.57 4.70 -1.24
CA ASP A 26 -15.98 4.07 -2.43
C ASP A 26 -14.48 3.86 -2.24
N LEU A 27 -13.76 4.85 -1.69
CA LEU A 27 -12.34 4.72 -1.38
C LEU A 27 -12.09 3.61 -0.36
N GLY A 28 -12.95 3.47 0.65
CA GLY A 28 -12.88 2.36 1.61
C GLY A 28 -13.12 0.99 0.97
N ALA A 29 -13.92 0.91 -0.09
CA ALA A 29 -14.08 -0.33 -0.88
C ALA A 29 -12.82 -0.62 -1.71
N GLU A 30 -12.30 0.37 -2.43
CA GLU A 30 -11.09 0.21 -3.24
C GLU A 30 -9.87 -0.15 -2.39
N LEU A 31 -9.67 0.50 -1.24
CA LEU A 31 -8.59 0.18 -0.31
C LEU A 31 -8.65 -1.29 0.13
N ARG A 32 -9.83 -1.83 0.40
CA ARG A 32 -9.99 -3.25 0.78
C ARG A 32 -9.69 -4.20 -0.36
N MET A 33 -10.03 -3.84 -1.60
CA MET A 33 -9.78 -4.69 -2.77
C MET A 33 -8.32 -4.67 -3.23
N MET A 34 -7.63 -3.55 -3.01
CA MET A 34 -6.28 -3.31 -3.54
C MET A 34 -5.15 -3.52 -2.53
N THR A 35 -5.47 -3.83 -1.27
CA THR A 35 -4.48 -4.08 -0.22
C THR A 35 -4.14 -5.56 -0.13
N ASP A 36 -2.86 -5.88 -0.08
CA ASP A 36 -2.35 -7.21 0.24
C ASP A 36 -2.45 -7.42 1.76
N ALA A 37 -3.69 -7.53 2.24
CA ALA A 37 -4.04 -7.46 3.66
C ALA A 37 -3.30 -8.50 4.50
N PHE A 38 -2.81 -8.07 5.67
CA PHE A 38 -2.12 -8.90 6.65
C PHE A 38 -0.83 -9.58 6.15
N THR A 39 -0.28 -9.19 5.00
CA THR A 39 0.98 -9.74 4.48
C THR A 39 2.15 -9.51 5.45
N ASP A 40 2.19 -8.38 6.15
CA ASP A 40 3.17 -8.11 7.20
C ASP A 40 3.04 -9.02 8.43
N GLU A 41 1.82 -9.41 8.78
CA GLU A 41 1.58 -10.35 9.87
C GLU A 41 1.92 -11.78 9.45
N LEU A 42 1.53 -12.17 8.23
CA LEU A 42 1.79 -13.49 7.67
C LEU A 42 3.30 -13.81 7.60
N PHE A 43 4.12 -12.79 7.33
CA PHE A 43 5.57 -12.91 7.21
C PHE A 43 6.35 -12.25 8.38
N ALA A 44 5.76 -12.20 9.57
CA ALA A 44 6.40 -11.70 10.80
C ALA A 44 7.48 -12.68 11.33
N LEU A 45 8.58 -12.83 10.59
CA LEU A 45 9.68 -13.73 10.91
C LEU A 45 10.71 -13.06 11.86
N PRO A 46 11.18 -13.76 12.90
CA PRO A 46 12.26 -13.25 13.75
C PRO A 46 13.54 -12.97 12.95
N GLU A 47 14.29 -11.96 13.41
CA GLU A 47 15.63 -11.63 12.89
C GLU A 47 15.70 -11.38 11.36
N THR A 48 14.57 -11.07 10.74
CA THR A 48 14.47 -10.82 9.30
C THR A 48 14.34 -9.32 9.04
N ALA A 49 15.14 -8.79 8.11
CA ALA A 49 15.00 -7.41 7.68
C ALA A 49 13.72 -7.27 6.84
N VAL A 50 12.83 -6.35 7.25
CA VAL A 50 11.58 -6.08 6.55
C VAL A 50 11.57 -4.62 6.09
N VAL A 51 11.27 -4.41 4.81
CA VAL A 51 11.00 -3.10 4.24
C VAL A 51 9.50 -3.03 3.97
N ARG A 52 8.79 -2.21 4.74
CA ARG A 52 7.35 -1.96 4.61
C ARG A 52 7.11 -0.56 4.09
N PHE A 53 6.18 -0.44 3.14
CA PHE A 53 5.73 0.86 2.70
C PHE A 53 4.56 1.37 3.58
N PRO A 54 4.58 2.63 4.05
CA PRO A 54 3.65 3.09 5.06
C PRO A 54 2.29 3.54 4.50
N VAL A 55 2.17 3.77 3.19
CA VAL A 55 0.94 4.25 2.54
C VAL A 55 0.39 3.24 1.54
N SER A 56 -0.89 3.37 1.21
CA SER A 56 -1.56 2.50 0.25
C SER A 56 -1.04 2.70 -1.17
N ARG A 57 -1.01 1.60 -1.93
CA ARG A 57 -0.69 1.60 -3.36
C ARG A 57 -1.62 2.46 -4.21
N LEU A 58 -2.83 2.76 -3.71
CA LEU A 58 -3.77 3.65 -4.38
C LEU A 58 -3.28 5.11 -4.42
N LEU A 59 -2.42 5.52 -3.49
CA LEU A 59 -1.74 6.82 -3.57
C LEU A 59 -0.49 6.73 -4.44
N VAL A 60 0.37 5.74 -4.17
CA VAL A 60 1.58 5.49 -4.95
C VAL A 60 1.92 4.00 -4.89
N ASP A 61 1.98 3.37 -6.05
CA ASP A 61 2.41 1.98 -6.20
C ASP A 61 3.94 1.95 -6.37
N VAL A 62 4.65 1.54 -5.33
CA VAL A 62 6.13 1.48 -5.33
C VAL A 62 6.71 0.33 -6.13
N GLU A 63 5.85 -0.54 -6.68
CA GLU A 63 6.24 -1.60 -7.62
C GLU A 63 5.99 -1.22 -9.07
N ARG A 64 5.56 0.02 -9.35
CA ARG A 64 5.49 0.58 -10.70
C ARG A 64 6.55 1.64 -10.93
N PHE A 65 6.99 1.73 -12.19
CA PHE A 65 7.82 2.82 -12.63
C PHE A 65 6.98 4.10 -12.75
N PRO A 66 7.61 5.29 -12.72
CA PRO A 66 6.90 6.54 -12.99
C PRO A 66 6.30 6.60 -14.40
N ASP A 67 6.86 5.85 -15.34
CA ASP A 67 6.34 5.65 -16.68
C ASP A 67 5.87 4.19 -16.82
N ASP A 68 4.56 4.00 -16.95
CA ASP A 68 3.93 2.67 -17.10
C ASP A 68 4.17 2.04 -18.48
N THR A 69 4.90 2.70 -19.38
CA THR A 69 5.28 2.17 -20.70
C THR A 69 6.64 1.47 -20.73
N GLU A 70 7.42 1.56 -19.65
CA GLU A 70 8.69 0.85 -19.48
C GLU A 70 8.54 -0.58 -18.92
#